data_AF-A0A9P6ENA3-F1
#
_entry.id   AF-A0A9P6ENA3-F1
#
_cell.length_a   1.000
_cell.length_b   1.000
_cell.length_c   1.000
_cell.angle_alpha   90.00
_cell.angle_beta   90.00
_cell.angle_gamma   90.00
#
_symmetry.space_group_name_H-M   'P 1'
#
loop_
_entity.id
_entity.type
_entity.pdbx_description
1 polymer ?
#
loop_
_entity_poly.entity_id
_entity_poly.type
_entity_poly.pdbx_seq_one_letter_code
_entity_poly.pdbx_strand_id
1 'polypeptide(L)'
;MKAEVFQDEIKRLNGKLEVQDDRMEDILETHKLESYSLTEELKKLRTQLSETEALFEAAQRATTNIEGASEKLKGDVSRLEKEVETTKNLAKEEEEKRVKAISLLKTVRQKLVKAEKDREDTLRDMAMIRDKATGDKDREQVERAGFKRELEATKSTHEQEMAALKSQYERDLAAMKQRYEQEISTVRGQQELELATAKSSHTKDITAKSSQISTLENSLNSVTRDKNTFFDQLQLRQAEVESARSHLDSLQHQNTELEFQLRESNDRLALLREEYTELQREADTRSREPTTSPDEVARMISAAEAKYEVKIVEMKRNMAVLEKERSDSESDWSKKLKEKVKELEDLKRLLGSATKSRETEENTIAGIKEELEKTKEANKKLQRDVAELPMLRGQIDDLERSSQKTEEEVNMKIHVLEKNIEEHKAREAQLKQGNKTLRDELRKVQSSAALLERQRNPGVGYWTTRTGDGPSTPTNTNVNGNTSSPRASISGPPESPSRTGSPAPSTAGSNKDEEEVNLEYLRNVILQFLEHKEMRPHLVKVMSIILHFTPQETRRLIAKI
;
A
#
# COMPACT_ATOMS: atom_id res chain seq x y z
N MET A 1 -78.66 139.80 -170.83
CA MET A 1 -78.93 138.47 -171.41
C MET A 1 -77.90 137.37 -171.07
N LYS A 2 -76.58 137.59 -170.91
CA LYS A 2 -75.62 136.49 -170.60
C LYS A 2 -75.33 136.25 -169.10
N ALA A 3 -75.92 137.05 -168.21
CA ALA A 3 -75.78 136.99 -166.75
C ALA A 3 -76.61 135.89 -166.07
N GLU A 4 -77.71 135.40 -166.63
CA GLU A 4 -78.44 134.26 -166.04
C GLU A 4 -77.86 132.90 -166.48
N VAL A 5 -77.37 132.77 -167.73
CA VAL A 5 -76.90 131.47 -168.28
C VAL A 5 -75.63 130.92 -167.62
N PHE A 6 -74.61 131.75 -167.29
CA PHE A 6 -73.43 131.23 -166.56
C PHE A 6 -73.64 131.20 -165.04
N GLN A 7 -74.56 131.99 -164.46
CA GLN A 7 -74.90 131.88 -163.03
C GLN A 7 -75.73 130.61 -162.77
N ASP A 8 -76.57 130.21 -163.73
CA ASP A 8 -77.21 128.89 -163.77
C ASP A 8 -76.22 127.76 -164.11
N GLU A 9 -75.24 127.97 -164.98
CA GLU A 9 -74.17 126.99 -165.20
C GLU A 9 -73.24 126.88 -163.98
N ILE A 10 -72.99 127.94 -163.21
CA ILE A 10 -72.24 127.92 -161.93
C ILE A 10 -73.07 127.21 -160.86
N LYS A 11 -74.38 127.43 -160.77
CA LYS A 11 -75.25 126.63 -159.87
C LYS A 11 -75.33 125.17 -160.30
N ARG A 12 -75.35 124.87 -161.61
CA ARG A 12 -75.35 123.51 -162.13
C ARG A 12 -74.01 122.80 -161.95
N LEU A 13 -72.89 123.53 -162.08
CA LEU A 13 -71.54 123.02 -161.82
C LEU A 13 -71.29 122.87 -160.33
N ASN A 14 -71.78 123.79 -159.47
CA ASN A 14 -71.75 123.60 -158.02
C ASN A 14 -72.62 122.42 -157.59
N GLY A 15 -73.81 122.23 -158.16
CA GLY A 15 -74.63 121.06 -157.87
C GLY A 15 -74.03 119.75 -158.38
N LYS A 16 -73.29 119.76 -159.48
CA LYS A 16 -72.52 118.58 -159.94
C LYS A 16 -71.28 118.32 -159.09
N LEU A 17 -70.66 119.37 -158.53
CA LEU A 17 -69.50 119.25 -157.66
C LEU A 17 -69.92 118.72 -156.28
N GLU A 18 -71.02 119.21 -155.72
CA GLU A 18 -71.60 118.76 -154.46
C GLU A 18 -72.03 117.29 -154.54
N VAL A 19 -72.69 116.88 -155.63
CA VAL A 19 -73.04 115.46 -155.86
C VAL A 19 -71.80 114.58 -156.09
N GLN A 20 -70.68 115.15 -156.56
CA GLN A 20 -69.44 114.39 -156.72
C GLN A 20 -68.65 114.29 -155.41
N ASP A 21 -68.69 115.32 -154.57
CA ASP A 21 -68.08 115.35 -153.24
C ASP A 21 -68.84 114.41 -152.28
N ASP A 22 -70.18 114.43 -152.28
CA ASP A 22 -71.00 113.49 -151.51
C ASP A 22 -70.70 112.03 -151.90
N ARG A 23 -70.54 111.78 -153.21
CA ARG A 23 -70.18 110.45 -153.71
C ARG A 23 -68.75 110.04 -153.34
N MET A 24 -67.80 110.98 -153.26
CA MET A 24 -66.45 110.68 -152.77
C MET A 24 -66.42 110.46 -151.26
N GLU A 25 -67.26 111.18 -150.51
CA GLU A 25 -67.37 111.02 -149.06
C GLU A 25 -67.98 109.64 -148.71
N ASP A 26 -69.01 109.19 -149.44
CA ASP A 26 -69.55 107.83 -149.33
C ASP A 26 -68.51 106.73 -149.66
N ILE A 27 -67.66 106.94 -150.66
CA ILE A 27 -66.59 105.98 -151.03
C ILE A 27 -65.49 105.94 -149.96
N LEU A 28 -65.14 107.07 -149.37
CA LEU A 28 -64.16 107.12 -148.29
C LEU A 28 -64.69 106.48 -147.00
N GLU A 29 -65.97 106.68 -146.69
CA GLU A 29 -66.59 106.09 -145.52
C GLU A 29 -66.72 104.56 -145.65
N THR A 30 -67.10 104.07 -146.83
CA THR A 30 -67.11 102.62 -147.12
C THR A 30 -65.71 101.99 -147.03
N HIS A 31 -64.67 102.63 -147.58
CA HIS A 31 -63.29 102.10 -147.51
C HIS A 31 -62.71 102.11 -146.08
N LYS A 32 -63.17 103.03 -145.23
CA LYS A 32 -62.78 103.13 -143.83
C LYS A 32 -63.42 102.03 -142.99
N LEU A 33 -64.69 101.70 -143.25
CA LEU A 33 -65.39 100.58 -142.63
C LEU A 33 -64.80 99.22 -143.06
N GLU A 34 -64.43 99.05 -144.33
CA GLU A 34 -63.76 97.82 -144.79
C GLU A 34 -62.36 97.66 -144.20
N SER A 35 -61.56 98.73 -144.12
CA SER A 35 -60.24 98.67 -143.47
C SER A 35 -60.35 98.34 -141.97
N TYR A 36 -61.37 98.86 -141.29
CA TYR A 36 -61.58 98.54 -139.87
C TYR A 36 -61.98 97.07 -139.68
N SER A 37 -62.88 96.55 -140.54
CA SER A 37 -63.30 95.15 -140.55
C SER A 37 -62.14 94.17 -140.78
N LEU A 38 -61.31 94.42 -141.80
CA LEU A 38 -60.15 93.59 -142.11
C LEU A 38 -59.09 93.61 -141.00
N THR A 39 -58.95 94.72 -140.30
CA THR A 39 -57.99 94.84 -139.19
C THR A 39 -58.45 94.06 -137.94
N GLU A 40 -59.76 93.98 -137.68
CA GLU A 40 -60.30 93.14 -136.61
C GLU A 40 -60.14 91.64 -136.89
N GLU A 41 -60.41 91.19 -138.13
CA GLU A 41 -60.23 89.77 -138.50
C GLU A 41 -58.78 89.32 -138.36
N LEU A 42 -57.82 90.15 -138.77
CA LEU A 42 -56.38 89.86 -138.60
C LEU A 42 -55.96 89.77 -137.12
N LYS A 43 -56.56 90.58 -136.25
CA LYS A 43 -56.32 90.48 -134.80
C LYS A 43 -56.86 89.16 -134.24
N LYS A 44 -58.06 88.78 -134.66
CA LYS A 44 -58.75 87.55 -134.20
C LYS A 44 -57.96 86.29 -134.57
N LEU A 45 -57.43 86.23 -135.80
CA LEU A 45 -56.60 85.12 -136.28
C LEU A 45 -55.25 85.02 -135.53
N ARG A 46 -54.62 86.14 -135.17
CA ARG A 46 -53.37 86.13 -134.38
C ARG A 46 -53.59 85.64 -132.95
N THR A 47 -54.68 86.04 -132.30
CA THR A 47 -55.04 85.50 -130.98
C THR A 47 -55.30 84.00 -131.04
N GLN A 48 -55.99 83.52 -132.08
CA GLN A 48 -56.23 82.07 -132.24
C GLN A 48 -54.94 81.29 -132.47
N LEU A 49 -54.00 81.80 -133.26
CA LEU A 49 -52.71 81.13 -133.48
C LEU A 49 -51.90 81.01 -132.17
N SER A 50 -51.84 82.11 -131.39
CA SER A 50 -51.19 82.14 -130.07
C SER A 50 -51.81 81.16 -129.07
N GLU A 51 -53.14 81.01 -129.08
CA GLU A 51 -53.83 80.07 -128.20
C GLU A 51 -53.54 78.61 -128.60
N THR A 52 -53.45 78.32 -129.90
CA THR A 52 -53.13 76.96 -130.37
C THR A 52 -51.69 76.54 -130.11
N GLU A 53 -50.72 77.45 -130.22
CA GLU A 53 -49.31 77.17 -129.89
C GLU A 53 -49.13 76.91 -128.38
N ALA A 54 -49.83 77.68 -127.53
CA ALA A 54 -49.80 77.46 -126.07
C ALA A 54 -50.41 76.10 -125.66
N LEU A 55 -51.48 75.67 -126.34
CA LEU A 55 -52.06 74.34 -126.11
C LEU A 55 -51.15 73.19 -126.57
N PHE A 56 -50.38 73.39 -127.64
CA PHE A 56 -49.44 72.38 -128.13
C PHE A 56 -48.24 72.18 -127.18
N GLU A 57 -47.65 73.27 -126.68
CA GLU A 57 -46.58 73.17 -125.66
C GLU A 57 -47.06 72.50 -124.36
N ALA A 58 -48.30 72.79 -123.94
CA ALA A 58 -48.91 72.16 -122.76
C ALA A 58 -49.10 70.65 -122.95
N ALA A 59 -49.54 70.22 -124.14
CA ALA A 59 -49.69 68.80 -124.47
C ALA A 59 -48.35 68.07 -124.48
N GLN A 60 -47.29 68.67 -125.04
CA GLN A 60 -45.97 68.05 -125.11
C GLN A 60 -45.34 67.84 -123.72
N ARG A 61 -45.52 68.79 -122.78
CA ARG A 61 -45.08 68.65 -121.38
C ARG A 61 -45.87 67.59 -120.61
N ALA A 62 -47.15 67.38 -120.93
CA ALA A 62 -47.96 66.34 -120.30
C ALA A 62 -47.46 64.94 -120.72
N THR A 63 -47.10 64.75 -121.99
CA THR A 63 -46.59 63.46 -122.48
C THR A 63 -45.25 63.08 -121.83
N THR A 64 -44.30 64.01 -121.70
CA THR A 64 -43.01 63.74 -121.05
C THR A 64 -43.13 63.41 -119.57
N ASN A 65 -44.11 63.99 -118.87
CA ASN A 65 -44.35 63.68 -117.46
C ASN A 65 -44.96 62.29 -117.24
N ILE A 66 -45.77 61.80 -118.19
CA ILE A 66 -46.37 60.46 -118.12
C ILE A 66 -45.31 59.37 -118.35
N GLU A 67 -44.39 59.59 -119.28
CA GLU A 67 -43.27 58.65 -119.54
C GLU A 67 -42.35 58.52 -118.31
N GLY A 68 -42.00 59.64 -117.66
CA GLY A 68 -41.20 59.61 -116.42
C GLY A 68 -41.91 58.97 -115.21
N ALA A 69 -43.24 59.03 -115.15
CA ALA A 69 -44.02 58.33 -114.11
C ALA A 69 -44.06 56.81 -114.35
N SER A 70 -44.09 56.38 -115.63
CA SER A 70 -44.10 54.97 -116.02
C SER A 70 -42.80 54.26 -115.65
N GLU A 71 -41.64 54.89 -115.87
CA GLU A 71 -40.33 54.32 -115.48
C GLU A 71 -40.17 54.16 -113.97
N LYS A 72 -40.68 55.11 -113.16
CA LYS A 72 -40.64 55.00 -111.70
C LYS A 72 -41.48 53.83 -111.18
N LEU A 73 -42.70 53.67 -111.69
CA LEU A 73 -43.57 52.53 -111.34
C LEU A 73 -42.93 51.19 -111.67
N LYS A 74 -42.21 51.08 -112.79
CA LYS A 74 -41.51 49.86 -113.19
C LYS A 74 -40.34 49.51 -112.26
N GLY A 75 -39.63 50.53 -111.75
CA GLY A 75 -38.59 50.36 -110.73
C GLY A 75 -39.14 49.90 -109.38
N ASP A 76 -40.27 50.46 -108.93
CA ASP A 76 -40.88 50.10 -107.65
C ASP A 76 -41.45 48.67 -107.65
N VAL A 77 -42.02 48.22 -108.78
CA VAL A 77 -42.49 46.83 -108.94
C VAL A 77 -41.33 45.84 -108.83
N SER A 78 -40.19 46.10 -109.47
CA SER A 78 -39.01 45.21 -109.39
C SER A 78 -38.40 45.14 -107.98
N ARG A 79 -38.51 46.23 -107.21
CA ARG A 79 -38.04 46.25 -105.81
C ARG A 79 -38.93 45.41 -104.90
N LEU A 80 -40.25 45.54 -105.05
CA LEU A 80 -41.22 44.78 -104.28
C LEU A 80 -41.12 43.26 -104.55
N GLU A 81 -40.87 42.85 -105.78
CA GLU A 81 -40.65 41.42 -106.10
C GLU A 81 -39.43 40.83 -105.36
N LYS A 82 -38.34 41.59 -105.25
CA LYS A 82 -37.16 41.16 -104.47
C LYS A 82 -37.44 41.11 -102.96
N GLU A 83 -38.18 42.07 -102.43
CA GLU A 83 -38.58 42.07 -101.02
C GLU A 83 -39.48 40.86 -100.68
N VAL A 84 -40.40 40.48 -101.58
CA VAL A 84 -41.24 39.28 -101.42
C VAL A 84 -40.41 37.99 -101.41
N GLU A 85 -39.41 37.85 -102.28
CA GLU A 85 -38.58 36.63 -102.30
C GLU A 85 -37.71 36.51 -101.04
N THR A 86 -37.18 37.62 -100.52
CA THR A 86 -36.38 37.60 -99.27
C THR A 86 -37.21 37.22 -98.04
N THR A 87 -38.44 37.73 -97.92
CA THR A 87 -39.34 37.41 -96.80
C THR A 87 -39.77 35.94 -96.81
N LYS A 88 -39.94 35.36 -98.00
CA LYS A 88 -40.26 33.93 -98.16
C LYS A 88 -39.14 33.01 -97.66
N ASN A 89 -37.87 33.39 -97.87
CA ASN A 89 -36.74 32.58 -97.40
C ASN A 89 -36.57 32.66 -95.87
N LEU A 90 -36.74 33.84 -95.28
CA LEU A 90 -36.71 33.99 -93.82
C LEU A 90 -37.82 33.19 -93.12
N ALA A 91 -39.01 33.10 -93.73
CA ALA A 91 -40.11 32.30 -93.20
C ALA A 91 -39.77 30.79 -93.16
N LYS A 92 -39.05 30.27 -94.17
CA LYS A 92 -38.62 28.86 -94.19
C LYS A 92 -37.56 28.56 -93.11
N GLU A 93 -36.59 29.46 -92.93
CA GLU A 93 -35.55 29.29 -91.92
C GLU A 93 -36.11 29.34 -90.49
N GLU A 94 -37.11 30.19 -90.22
CA GLU A 94 -37.79 30.23 -88.92
C GLU A 94 -38.58 28.95 -88.65
N GLU A 95 -39.19 28.34 -89.66
CA GLU A 95 -39.94 27.09 -89.49
C GLU A 95 -39.01 25.91 -89.16
N GLU A 96 -37.82 25.84 -89.77
CA GLU A 96 -36.82 24.82 -89.41
C GLU A 96 -36.28 24.97 -87.98
N LYS A 97 -36.12 26.21 -87.49
CA LYS A 97 -35.72 26.48 -86.10
C LYS A 97 -36.79 26.02 -85.10
N ARG A 98 -38.07 26.24 -85.42
CA ARG A 98 -39.19 25.78 -84.56
C ARG A 98 -39.20 24.26 -84.43
N VAL A 99 -39.02 23.54 -85.53
CA VAL A 99 -39.00 22.06 -85.50
C VAL A 99 -37.84 21.52 -84.63
N LYS A 100 -36.64 22.10 -84.76
CA LYS A 100 -35.48 21.72 -83.91
C LYS A 100 -35.68 22.06 -82.44
N ALA A 101 -36.31 23.20 -82.13
CA ALA A 101 -36.64 23.58 -80.75
C ALA A 101 -37.64 22.60 -80.12
N ILE A 102 -38.67 22.18 -80.87
CA ILE A 102 -39.66 21.20 -80.40
C ILE A 102 -39.01 19.83 -80.14
N SER A 103 -38.09 19.37 -81.00
CA SER A 103 -37.40 18.09 -80.76
C SER A 103 -36.51 18.15 -79.51
N LEU A 104 -35.79 19.25 -79.30
CA LEU A 104 -34.95 19.46 -78.12
C LEU A 104 -35.79 19.48 -76.84
N LEU A 105 -36.92 20.19 -76.83
CA LEU A 105 -37.85 20.25 -75.70
C LEU A 105 -38.43 18.86 -75.37
N LYS A 106 -38.70 18.02 -76.37
CA LYS A 106 -39.15 16.63 -76.14
C LYS A 106 -38.07 15.79 -75.43
N THR A 107 -36.81 15.91 -75.84
CA THR A 107 -35.69 15.21 -75.19
C THR A 107 -35.45 15.72 -73.77
N VAL A 108 -35.56 17.03 -73.54
CA VAL A 108 -35.43 17.64 -72.21
C VAL A 108 -36.56 17.17 -71.30
N ARG A 109 -37.81 17.17 -71.77
CA ARG A 109 -38.95 16.66 -71.00
C ARG A 109 -38.79 15.20 -70.60
N GLN A 110 -38.33 14.34 -71.51
CA GLN A 110 -38.13 12.92 -71.20
C GLN A 110 -37.01 12.69 -70.18
N LYS A 111 -35.93 13.48 -70.24
CA LYS A 111 -34.87 13.45 -69.22
C LYS A 111 -35.34 13.98 -67.87
N LEU A 112 -36.17 15.03 -67.86
CA LEU A 112 -36.74 15.60 -66.64
C LEU A 112 -37.63 14.58 -65.92
N VAL A 113 -38.55 13.94 -66.65
CA VAL A 113 -39.44 12.90 -66.09
C VAL A 113 -38.64 11.72 -65.53
N LYS A 114 -37.57 11.31 -66.22
CA LYS A 114 -36.70 10.23 -65.72
C LYS A 114 -35.94 10.67 -64.46
N ALA A 115 -35.40 11.88 -64.44
CA ALA A 115 -34.71 12.43 -63.27
C ALA A 115 -35.65 12.64 -62.07
N GLU A 116 -36.90 13.04 -62.30
CA GLU A 116 -37.93 13.15 -61.26
C GLU A 116 -38.28 11.78 -60.67
N LYS A 117 -38.44 10.76 -61.53
CA LYS A 117 -38.69 9.38 -61.08
C LYS A 117 -37.51 8.81 -60.30
N ASP A 118 -36.29 8.96 -60.81
CA ASP A 118 -35.08 8.49 -60.11
C ASP A 118 -34.88 9.24 -58.77
N ARG A 119 -35.25 10.54 -58.72
CA ARG A 119 -35.25 11.32 -57.47
C ARG A 119 -36.31 10.82 -56.48
N GLU A 120 -37.50 10.47 -56.95
CA GLU A 120 -38.57 9.94 -56.10
C GLU A 120 -38.19 8.55 -55.53
N ASP A 121 -37.63 7.67 -56.36
CA ASP A 121 -37.20 6.34 -55.93
C ASP A 121 -36.04 6.42 -54.92
N THR A 122 -35.05 7.30 -55.16
CA THR A 122 -33.98 7.55 -54.17
C THR A 122 -34.49 8.16 -52.87
N LEU A 123 -35.51 9.01 -52.91
CA LEU A 123 -36.14 9.54 -51.70
C LEU A 123 -36.90 8.46 -50.92
N ARG A 124 -37.58 7.53 -51.60
CA ARG A 124 -38.24 6.38 -50.94
C ARG A 124 -37.21 5.45 -50.30
N ASP A 125 -36.13 5.11 -50.98
CA ASP A 125 -35.07 4.27 -50.43
C ASP A 125 -34.40 4.93 -49.22
N MET A 126 -34.13 6.24 -49.29
CA MET A 126 -33.61 7.01 -48.16
C MET A 126 -34.58 7.06 -46.97
N ALA A 127 -35.89 7.10 -47.21
CA ALA A 127 -36.89 7.01 -46.16
C ALA A 127 -36.90 5.62 -45.51
N MET A 128 -36.88 4.53 -46.30
CA MET A 128 -36.83 3.17 -45.78
C MET A 128 -35.55 2.88 -44.98
N ILE A 129 -34.40 3.37 -45.46
CA ILE A 129 -33.12 3.25 -44.73
C ILE A 129 -33.17 4.03 -43.42
N ARG A 130 -33.76 5.24 -43.43
CA ARG A 130 -33.94 6.05 -42.22
C ARG A 130 -34.84 5.35 -41.22
N ASP A 131 -36.00 4.84 -41.65
CA ASP A 131 -36.95 4.15 -40.77
C ASP A 131 -36.36 2.87 -40.18
N LYS A 132 -35.59 2.11 -40.98
CA LYS A 132 -34.86 0.94 -40.49
C LYS A 132 -33.76 1.32 -39.51
N ALA A 133 -32.98 2.36 -39.81
CA ALA A 133 -31.93 2.86 -38.91
C ALA A 133 -32.51 3.42 -37.60
N THR A 134 -33.66 4.08 -37.62
CA THR A 134 -34.36 4.51 -36.40
C THR A 134 -34.88 3.30 -35.63
N GLY A 135 -35.49 2.32 -36.31
CA GLY A 135 -35.98 1.10 -35.65
C GLY A 135 -34.86 0.25 -35.01
N ASP A 136 -33.72 0.12 -35.67
CA ASP A 136 -32.57 -0.61 -35.13
C ASP A 136 -31.91 0.17 -33.98
N LYS A 137 -31.84 1.51 -34.06
CA LYS A 137 -31.39 2.36 -32.96
C LYS A 137 -32.31 2.29 -31.74
N ASP A 138 -33.62 2.24 -31.95
CA ASP A 138 -34.59 2.12 -30.87
C ASP A 138 -34.52 0.74 -30.20
N ARG A 139 -34.35 -0.34 -30.97
CA ARG A 139 -34.09 -1.68 -30.43
C ARG A 139 -32.80 -1.74 -29.63
N GLU A 140 -31.71 -1.19 -30.17
CA GLU A 140 -30.43 -1.12 -29.47
C GLU A 140 -30.54 -0.30 -28.17
N GLN A 141 -31.32 0.79 -28.16
CA GLN A 141 -31.58 1.55 -26.94
C GLN A 141 -32.36 0.75 -25.90
N VAL A 142 -33.37 -0.03 -26.31
CA VAL A 142 -34.15 -0.89 -25.41
C VAL A 142 -33.28 -2.00 -24.84
N GLU A 143 -32.46 -2.66 -25.65
CA GLU A 143 -31.53 -3.70 -25.19
C GLU A 143 -30.46 -3.12 -24.26
N ARG A 144 -29.85 -1.97 -24.61
CA ARG A 144 -28.92 -1.27 -23.72
C ARG A 144 -29.56 -0.87 -22.40
N ALA A 145 -30.83 -0.44 -22.41
CA ALA A 145 -31.57 -0.14 -21.18
C ALA A 145 -31.88 -1.41 -20.38
N GLY A 146 -32.19 -2.53 -21.05
CA GLY A 146 -32.35 -3.85 -20.44
C GLY A 146 -31.08 -4.32 -19.74
N PHE A 147 -29.95 -4.36 -20.46
CA PHE A 147 -28.65 -4.73 -19.89
C PHE A 147 -28.22 -3.82 -18.76
N LYS A 148 -28.50 -2.50 -18.83
CA LYS A 148 -28.23 -1.60 -17.71
C LYS A 148 -29.05 -1.96 -16.48
N ARG A 149 -30.35 -2.24 -16.62
CA ARG A 149 -31.20 -2.66 -15.50
C ARG A 149 -30.76 -4.01 -14.91
N GLU A 150 -30.39 -4.98 -15.74
CA GLU A 150 -29.88 -6.27 -15.27
C GLU A 150 -28.53 -6.10 -14.54
N LEU A 151 -27.65 -5.24 -15.05
CA LEU A 151 -26.37 -4.94 -14.42
C LEU A 151 -26.54 -4.16 -13.10
N GLU A 152 -27.51 -3.24 -13.02
CA GLU A 152 -27.89 -2.58 -11.76
C GLU A 152 -28.55 -3.56 -10.78
N ALA A 153 -29.42 -4.45 -11.24
CA ALA A 153 -30.05 -5.46 -10.39
C ALA A 153 -29.03 -6.44 -9.82
N THR A 154 -28.12 -6.97 -10.65
CA THR A 154 -27.05 -7.88 -10.20
C THR A 154 -26.06 -7.19 -9.26
N LYS A 155 -25.72 -5.91 -9.51
CA LYS A 155 -24.93 -5.12 -8.55
C LYS A 155 -25.67 -4.94 -7.23
N SER A 156 -26.96 -4.60 -7.27
CA SER A 156 -27.77 -4.44 -6.05
C SER A 156 -27.88 -5.74 -5.26
N THR A 157 -28.06 -6.90 -5.92
CA THR A 157 -28.10 -8.19 -5.20
C THR A 157 -26.74 -8.53 -4.62
N HIS A 158 -25.66 -8.30 -5.37
CA HIS A 158 -24.30 -8.54 -4.87
C HIS A 158 -23.94 -7.62 -3.69
N GLU A 159 -24.32 -6.34 -3.75
CA GLU A 159 -24.16 -5.41 -2.63
C GLU A 159 -24.97 -5.83 -1.40
N GLN A 160 -26.20 -6.33 -1.59
CA GLN A 160 -27.03 -6.86 -0.51
C GLN A 160 -26.43 -8.14 0.12
N GLU A 161 -25.95 -9.07 -0.70
CA GLU A 161 -25.28 -10.29 -0.23
C GLU A 161 -24.00 -9.95 0.55
N MET A 162 -23.18 -9.03 0.03
CA MET A 162 -21.98 -8.55 0.69
C MET A 162 -22.30 -7.84 2.02
N ALA A 163 -23.37 -7.04 2.07
CA ALA A 163 -23.82 -6.39 3.30
C ALA A 163 -24.35 -7.41 4.33
N ALA A 164 -25.11 -8.41 3.88
CA ALA A 164 -25.62 -9.48 4.73
C ALA A 164 -24.48 -10.34 5.31
N LEU A 165 -23.49 -10.67 4.50
CA LEU A 165 -22.31 -11.44 4.91
C LEU A 165 -21.44 -10.64 5.90
N LYS A 166 -21.22 -9.34 5.64
CA LYS A 166 -20.54 -8.44 6.60
C LYS A 166 -21.28 -8.38 7.93
N SER A 167 -22.60 -8.18 7.91
CA SER A 167 -23.44 -8.16 9.12
C SER A 167 -23.38 -9.49 9.88
N GLN A 168 -23.31 -10.62 9.18
CA GLN A 168 -23.15 -11.93 9.80
C GLN A 168 -21.79 -12.06 10.49
N TYR A 169 -20.69 -11.71 9.81
CA TYR A 169 -19.36 -11.73 10.42
C TYR A 169 -19.24 -10.79 11.62
N GLU A 170 -19.83 -9.60 11.56
CA GLU A 170 -19.87 -8.68 12.69
C GLU A 170 -20.63 -9.26 13.88
N ARG A 171 -21.78 -9.91 13.64
CA ARG A 171 -22.56 -10.60 14.68
C ARG A 171 -21.80 -11.78 15.29
N ASP A 172 -21.17 -12.61 14.47
CA ASP A 172 -20.40 -13.77 14.93
C ASP A 172 -19.16 -13.32 15.73
N LEU A 173 -18.48 -12.27 15.28
CA LEU A 173 -17.34 -11.68 15.98
C LEU A 173 -17.76 -11.05 17.32
N ALA A 174 -18.92 -10.40 17.37
CA ALA A 174 -19.49 -9.89 18.63
C ALA A 174 -19.88 -11.02 19.59
N ALA A 175 -20.52 -12.08 19.09
CA ALA A 175 -20.91 -13.24 19.89
C ALA A 175 -19.68 -13.98 20.45
N MET A 176 -18.63 -14.14 19.66
CA MET A 176 -17.37 -14.74 20.11
C MET A 176 -16.70 -13.89 21.18
N LYS A 177 -16.63 -12.55 20.99
CA LYS A 177 -16.11 -11.64 22.02
C LYS A 177 -16.92 -11.73 23.31
N GLN A 178 -18.25 -11.77 23.23
CA GLN A 178 -19.11 -11.91 24.40
C GLN A 178 -18.88 -13.23 25.14
N ARG A 179 -18.71 -14.34 24.41
CA ARG A 179 -18.38 -15.64 25.00
C ARG A 179 -17.05 -15.63 25.72
N TYR A 180 -16.00 -15.07 25.11
CA TYR A 180 -14.70 -14.96 25.75
C TYR A 180 -14.73 -14.04 26.97
N GLU A 181 -15.42 -12.91 26.90
CA GLU A 181 -15.57 -12.02 28.06
C GLU A 181 -16.31 -12.73 29.20
N GLN A 182 -17.37 -13.49 28.89
CA GLN A 182 -18.10 -14.28 29.87
C GLN A 182 -17.22 -15.40 30.46
N GLU A 183 -16.45 -16.12 29.64
CA GLU A 183 -15.54 -17.18 30.10
C GLU A 183 -14.40 -16.62 30.96
N ILE A 184 -13.83 -15.48 30.59
CA ILE A 184 -12.84 -14.79 31.41
C ILE A 184 -13.46 -14.37 32.75
N SER A 185 -14.69 -13.85 32.74
CA SER A 185 -15.40 -13.47 33.97
C SER A 185 -15.71 -14.67 34.87
N THR A 186 -16.12 -15.81 34.30
CA THR A 186 -16.42 -17.02 35.09
C THR A 186 -15.14 -17.63 35.66
N VAL A 187 -14.06 -17.69 34.87
CA VAL A 187 -12.75 -18.19 35.34
C VAL A 187 -12.20 -17.28 36.44
N ARG A 188 -12.27 -15.95 36.29
CA ARG A 188 -11.88 -15.03 37.35
C ARG A 188 -12.70 -15.23 38.62
N GLY A 189 -14.03 -15.31 38.50
CA GLY A 189 -14.90 -15.57 39.65
C GLY A 189 -14.61 -16.90 40.34
N GLN A 190 -14.32 -17.95 39.57
CA GLN A 190 -13.92 -19.26 40.09
C GLN A 190 -12.57 -19.19 40.83
N GLN A 191 -11.58 -18.52 40.25
CA GLN A 191 -10.27 -18.34 40.87
C GLN A 191 -10.36 -17.49 42.16
N GLU A 192 -11.20 -16.46 42.17
CA GLU A 192 -11.46 -15.66 43.38
C GLU A 192 -12.12 -16.50 44.48
N LEU A 193 -13.06 -17.38 44.12
CA LEU A 193 -13.71 -18.30 45.06
C LEU A 193 -12.72 -19.35 45.59
N GLU A 194 -11.90 -19.95 44.74
CA GLU A 194 -10.84 -20.89 45.13
C GLU A 194 -9.81 -20.22 46.05
N LEU A 195 -9.43 -18.98 45.76
CA LEU A 195 -8.52 -18.21 46.59
C LEU A 195 -9.16 -17.85 47.95
N ALA A 196 -10.43 -17.48 47.98
CA ALA A 196 -11.16 -17.20 49.21
C ALA A 196 -11.33 -18.46 50.08
N THR A 197 -11.68 -19.60 49.47
CA THR A 197 -11.82 -20.88 50.17
C THR A 197 -10.47 -21.38 50.70
N ALA A 198 -9.40 -21.27 49.91
CA ALA A 198 -8.03 -21.61 50.35
C ALA A 198 -7.58 -20.72 51.53
N LYS A 199 -7.80 -19.40 51.45
CA LYS A 199 -7.51 -18.47 52.56
C LYS A 199 -8.31 -18.81 53.81
N SER A 200 -9.59 -19.13 53.67
CA SER A 200 -10.45 -19.54 54.79
C SER A 200 -9.97 -20.83 55.44
N SER A 201 -9.61 -21.85 54.65
CA SER A 201 -9.04 -23.10 55.14
C SER A 201 -7.71 -22.86 55.88
N HIS A 202 -6.81 -22.09 55.29
CA HIS A 202 -5.53 -21.79 55.91
C HIS A 202 -5.69 -21.00 57.22
N THR A 203 -6.63 -20.06 57.27
CA THR A 203 -6.95 -19.32 58.50
C THR A 203 -7.47 -20.26 59.58
N LYS A 204 -8.38 -21.19 59.24
CA LYS A 204 -8.86 -22.22 60.18
C LYS A 204 -7.71 -23.08 60.71
N ASP A 205 -6.81 -23.54 59.84
CA ASP A 205 -5.66 -24.35 60.25
C ASP A 205 -4.70 -23.58 61.16
N ILE A 206 -4.43 -22.31 60.87
CA ILE A 206 -3.63 -21.44 61.74
C ILE A 206 -4.30 -21.28 63.11
N THR A 207 -5.61 -21.05 63.15
CA THR A 207 -6.34 -20.91 64.43
C THR A 207 -6.33 -22.22 65.23
N ALA A 208 -6.48 -23.37 64.58
CA ALA A 208 -6.42 -24.68 65.22
C ALA A 208 -5.01 -25.00 65.74
N LYS A 209 -3.96 -24.70 64.97
CA LYS A 209 -2.58 -24.87 65.44
C LYS A 209 -2.25 -23.91 66.59
N SER A 210 -2.70 -22.66 66.50
CA SER A 210 -2.52 -21.68 67.58
C SER A 210 -3.20 -22.12 68.88
N SER A 211 -4.42 -22.68 68.81
CA SER A 211 -5.11 -23.21 69.99
C SER A 211 -4.41 -24.45 70.57
N GLN A 212 -3.89 -25.32 69.70
CA GLN A 212 -3.10 -26.48 70.13
C GLN A 212 -1.79 -26.05 70.83
N ILE A 213 -1.08 -25.07 70.26
CA ILE A 213 0.12 -24.48 70.87
C ILE A 213 -0.21 -23.93 72.26
N SER A 214 -1.26 -23.11 72.39
CA SER A 214 -1.66 -22.56 73.69
C SER A 214 -2.02 -23.64 74.71
N THR A 215 -2.65 -24.73 74.27
CA THR A 215 -2.97 -25.88 75.13
C THR A 215 -1.70 -26.59 75.62
N LEU A 216 -0.73 -26.81 74.73
CA LEU A 216 0.55 -27.41 75.07
C LEU A 216 1.39 -26.52 75.98
N GLU A 217 1.40 -25.20 75.76
CA GLU A 217 2.05 -24.22 76.62
C GLU A 217 1.46 -24.24 78.04
N ASN A 218 0.13 -24.29 78.16
CA ASN A 218 -0.55 -24.39 79.45
C ASN A 218 -0.21 -25.69 80.18
N SER A 219 -0.15 -26.83 79.46
CA SER A 219 0.26 -28.12 80.02
C SER A 219 1.73 -28.09 80.50
N LEU A 220 2.64 -27.56 79.69
CA LEU A 220 4.05 -27.39 80.06
C LEU A 220 4.22 -26.52 81.30
N ASN A 221 3.46 -25.41 81.38
CA ASN A 221 3.46 -24.53 82.54
C ASN A 221 2.93 -25.24 83.80
N SER A 222 1.89 -26.08 83.67
CA SER A 222 1.38 -26.90 84.78
C SER A 222 2.44 -27.89 85.27
N VAL A 223 3.03 -28.66 84.36
CA VAL A 223 4.08 -29.64 84.71
C VAL A 223 5.30 -28.96 85.32
N THR A 224 5.64 -27.77 84.84
CA THR A 224 6.75 -26.98 85.40
C THR A 224 6.44 -26.52 86.82
N ARG A 225 5.20 -26.09 87.10
CA ARG A 225 4.74 -25.76 88.45
C ARG A 225 4.80 -26.98 89.35
N ASP A 226 4.28 -28.12 88.91
CA ASP A 226 4.28 -29.37 89.68
C ASP A 226 5.70 -29.87 89.97
N LYS A 227 6.60 -29.77 88.99
CA LYS A 227 8.03 -30.07 89.18
C LYS A 227 8.64 -29.19 90.27
N ASN A 228 8.35 -27.88 90.26
CA ASN A 228 8.89 -26.95 91.25
C ASN A 228 8.30 -27.23 92.64
N THR A 229 7.00 -27.51 92.75
CA THR A 229 6.39 -27.86 94.05
C THR A 229 6.96 -29.16 94.61
N PHE A 230 7.19 -30.18 93.78
CA PHE A 230 7.86 -31.41 94.22
C PHE A 230 9.31 -31.17 94.63
N PHE A 231 10.02 -30.28 93.93
CA PHE A 231 11.39 -29.92 94.30
C PHE A 231 11.44 -29.21 95.65
N ASP A 232 10.53 -28.28 95.91
CA ASP A 232 10.41 -27.58 97.20
C ASP A 232 10.06 -28.57 98.32
N GLN A 233 9.14 -29.51 98.08
CA GLN A 233 8.81 -30.57 99.03
C GLN A 233 10.01 -31.46 99.33
N LEU A 234 10.80 -31.81 98.31
CA LEU A 234 12.01 -32.62 98.49
C LEU A 234 13.05 -31.88 99.32
N GLN A 235 13.26 -30.58 99.09
CA GLN A 235 14.15 -29.76 99.91
C GLN A 235 13.68 -29.68 101.36
N LEU A 236 12.37 -29.51 101.59
CA LEU A 236 11.80 -29.51 102.94
C LEU A 236 12.04 -30.84 103.65
N ARG A 237 11.78 -31.96 102.99
CA ARG A 237 12.04 -33.30 103.54
C ARG A 237 13.52 -33.55 103.80
N GLN A 238 14.39 -33.09 102.92
CA GLN A 238 15.83 -33.16 103.12
C GLN A 238 16.25 -32.39 104.38
N ALA A 239 15.75 -31.17 104.55
CA ALA A 239 16.00 -30.36 105.75
C ALA A 239 15.45 -30.99 107.03
N GLU A 240 14.25 -31.60 106.98
CA GLU A 240 13.68 -32.37 108.11
C GLU A 240 14.58 -33.54 108.50
N VAL A 241 15.06 -34.31 107.52
CA VAL A 241 15.95 -35.46 107.76
C VAL A 241 17.30 -35.01 108.32
N GLU A 242 17.89 -33.94 107.78
CA GLU A 242 19.14 -33.37 108.30
C GLU A 242 18.98 -32.85 109.73
N SER A 243 17.86 -32.18 110.03
CA SER A 243 17.52 -31.74 111.39
C SER A 243 17.34 -32.92 112.34
N ALA A 244 16.61 -33.96 111.94
CA ALA A 244 16.41 -35.16 112.75
C ALA A 244 17.73 -35.90 113.00
N ARG A 245 18.62 -35.97 111.99
CA ARG A 245 19.95 -36.55 112.12
C ARG A 245 20.83 -35.75 113.08
N SER A 246 20.87 -34.43 112.96
CA SER A 246 21.61 -33.59 113.90
C SER A 246 21.09 -33.73 115.34
N HIS A 247 19.78 -33.88 115.52
CA HIS A 247 19.19 -34.12 116.83
C HIS A 247 19.55 -35.51 117.39
N LEU A 248 19.51 -36.55 116.55
CA LEU A 248 19.92 -37.90 116.91
C LEU A 248 21.41 -37.93 117.30
N ASP A 249 22.27 -37.29 116.51
CA ASP A 249 23.69 -37.16 116.83
C ASP A 249 23.88 -36.47 118.20
N SER A 250 23.14 -35.39 118.48
CA SER A 250 23.17 -34.74 119.80
C SER A 250 22.72 -35.66 120.95
N LEU A 251 21.65 -36.44 120.75
CA LEU A 251 21.18 -37.42 121.75
C LEU A 251 22.19 -38.54 121.95
N GLN A 252 22.87 -38.99 120.88
CA GLN A 252 23.95 -39.97 120.99
C GLN A 252 25.11 -39.42 121.81
N HIS A 253 25.57 -38.19 121.56
CA HIS A 253 26.62 -37.56 122.37
C HIS A 253 26.21 -37.44 123.85
N GLN A 254 24.96 -37.04 124.13
CA GLN A 254 24.44 -37.00 125.49
C GLN A 254 24.40 -38.39 126.14
N ASN A 255 23.98 -39.42 125.40
CA ASN A 255 23.93 -40.79 125.91
C ASN A 255 25.34 -41.32 126.19
N THR A 256 26.32 -41.04 125.32
CA THR A 256 27.73 -41.42 125.57
C THR A 256 28.32 -40.72 126.80
N GLU A 257 27.93 -39.46 127.04
CA GLU A 257 28.34 -38.72 128.24
C GLU A 257 27.68 -39.29 129.51
N LEU A 258 26.39 -39.62 129.46
CA LEU A 258 25.71 -40.30 130.57
C LEU A 258 26.28 -41.69 130.84
N GLU A 259 26.62 -42.45 129.81
CA GLU A 259 27.32 -43.72 129.95
C GLU A 259 28.69 -43.54 130.61
N PHE A 260 29.43 -42.49 130.24
CA PHE A 260 30.71 -42.17 130.88
C PHE A 260 30.52 -41.83 132.36
N GLN A 261 29.57 -40.96 132.71
CA GLN A 261 29.24 -40.62 134.10
C GLN A 261 28.74 -41.84 134.90
N LEU A 262 27.97 -42.72 134.29
CA LEU A 262 27.53 -43.97 134.92
C LEU A 262 28.71 -44.91 135.17
N ARG A 263 29.65 -45.05 134.21
CA ARG A 263 30.90 -45.81 134.42
C ARG A 263 31.73 -45.20 135.53
N GLU A 264 31.98 -43.89 135.50
CA GLU A 264 32.74 -43.19 136.54
C GLU A 264 32.10 -43.35 137.93
N SER A 265 30.78 -43.20 138.05
CA SER A 265 30.07 -43.40 139.32
C SER A 265 30.08 -44.85 139.78
N ASN A 266 29.98 -45.81 138.86
CA ASN A 266 30.12 -47.24 139.17
C ASN A 266 31.54 -47.57 139.60
N ASP A 267 32.57 -47.00 138.95
CA ASP A 267 33.97 -47.16 139.32
C ASP A 267 34.22 -46.55 140.70
N ARG A 268 33.64 -45.37 141.00
CA ARG A 268 33.68 -44.76 142.33
C ARG A 268 32.96 -45.61 143.38
N LEU A 269 31.80 -46.20 143.04
CA LEU A 269 31.09 -47.14 143.92
C LEU A 269 31.87 -48.43 144.10
N ALA A 270 32.57 -48.92 143.07
CA ALA A 270 33.43 -50.09 143.13
C ALA A 270 34.63 -49.82 144.03
N LEU A 271 35.30 -48.68 143.88
CA LEU A 271 36.37 -48.23 144.77
C LEU A 271 35.88 -48.09 146.22
N LEU A 272 34.72 -47.46 146.45
CA LEU A 272 34.12 -47.37 147.80
C LEU A 272 33.72 -48.73 148.37
N ARG A 273 33.23 -49.65 147.52
CA ARG A 273 32.93 -51.03 147.93
C ARG A 273 34.20 -51.80 148.20
N GLU A 274 35.23 -51.66 147.39
CA GLU A 274 36.56 -52.24 147.60
C GLU A 274 37.11 -51.71 148.92
N GLU A 275 37.18 -50.40 149.14
CA GLU A 275 37.54 -49.80 150.42
C GLU A 275 36.67 -50.31 151.58
N TYR A 276 35.36 -50.45 151.40
CA TYR A 276 34.49 -51.01 152.45
C TYR A 276 34.78 -52.49 152.71
N THR A 277 34.99 -53.28 151.67
CA THR A 277 35.36 -54.70 151.79
C THR A 277 36.80 -54.90 152.21
N GLU A 278 37.70 -53.95 151.95
CA GLU A 278 39.09 -53.89 152.38
C GLU A 278 39.10 -53.43 153.82
N LEU A 279 38.19 -52.57 154.28
CA LEU A 279 37.98 -52.29 155.70
C LEU A 279 37.33 -53.48 156.41
N GLN A 280 36.39 -54.16 155.75
CA GLN A 280 35.73 -55.34 156.29
C GLN A 280 36.64 -56.57 156.23
N ARG A 281 37.56 -56.68 155.27
CA ARG A 281 38.66 -57.66 155.21
C ARG A 281 39.77 -57.21 156.13
N GLU A 282 40.30 -56.02 156.08
CA GLU A 282 41.20 -55.53 157.12
C GLU A 282 40.58 -55.67 158.53
N ALA A 283 39.25 -55.78 158.69
CA ALA A 283 38.60 -56.34 159.88
C ALA A 283 38.56 -57.90 159.93
N ASP A 284 38.16 -58.59 158.85
CA ASP A 284 38.04 -60.06 158.72
C ASP A 284 39.36 -60.80 158.42
N THR A 285 40.27 -60.35 157.56
CA THR A 285 41.70 -60.65 157.36
C THR A 285 42.65 -60.09 158.42
N ARG A 286 42.27 -59.12 159.26
CA ARG A 286 42.82 -59.11 160.64
C ARG A 286 42.38 -60.34 161.44
N SER A 287 41.45 -61.15 160.93
CA SER A 287 40.99 -62.42 161.52
C SER A 287 41.03 -63.69 160.62
N ARG A 288 41.38 -63.64 159.30
CA ARG A 288 41.60 -64.74 158.33
C ARG A 288 41.70 -64.26 156.86
N GLU A 289 42.87 -64.46 156.22
CA GLU A 289 43.05 -64.56 154.74
C GLU A 289 42.25 -65.74 154.14
N PRO A 290 41.88 -65.83 152.82
CA PRO A 290 42.82 -65.97 151.67
C PRO A 290 42.30 -65.61 150.24
N THR A 291 43.11 -65.99 149.23
CA THR A 291 43.17 -65.71 147.77
C THR A 291 42.14 -66.40 146.84
N THR A 292 41.89 -65.79 145.66
CA THR A 292 40.96 -66.24 144.58
C THR A 292 41.42 -67.49 143.81
N SER A 293 40.47 -68.36 143.46
CA SER A 293 40.69 -69.67 142.83
C SER A 293 40.83 -69.62 141.29
N PRO A 294 41.70 -70.44 140.68
CA PRO A 294 41.96 -70.47 139.23
C PRO A 294 40.76 -70.78 138.30
N ASP A 295 39.75 -71.51 138.78
CA ASP A 295 38.63 -72.01 137.94
C ASP A 295 37.67 -70.87 137.50
N GLU A 296 37.62 -69.80 138.30
CA GLU A 296 36.81 -68.61 138.03
C GLU A 296 37.45 -67.72 136.95
N VAL A 297 38.80 -67.66 136.92
CA VAL A 297 39.57 -66.99 135.88
C VAL A 297 39.36 -67.66 134.51
N ALA A 298 39.31 -68.99 134.46
CA ALA A 298 39.08 -69.74 133.22
C ALA A 298 37.70 -69.47 132.60
N ARG A 299 36.63 -69.41 133.41
CA ARG A 299 35.27 -69.11 132.92
C ARG A 299 35.15 -67.70 132.37
N MET A 300 35.82 -66.72 133.00
CA MET A 300 35.82 -65.34 132.50
C MET A 300 36.50 -65.23 131.13
N ILE A 301 37.59 -65.97 130.91
CA ILE A 301 38.29 -66.00 129.63
C ILE A 301 37.39 -66.59 128.52
N SER A 302 36.78 -67.76 128.74
CA SER A 302 35.91 -68.37 127.72
C SER A 302 34.67 -67.53 127.40
N ALA A 303 34.08 -66.85 128.39
CA ALA A 303 32.96 -65.94 128.16
C ALA A 303 33.37 -64.69 127.36
N ALA A 304 34.60 -64.20 127.55
CA ALA A 304 35.14 -63.11 126.74
C ALA A 304 35.42 -63.57 125.30
N GLU A 305 36.03 -64.73 125.12
CA GLU A 305 36.31 -65.32 123.80
C GLU A 305 35.03 -65.53 122.98
N ALA A 306 33.96 -66.08 123.56
CA ALA A 306 32.69 -66.29 122.87
C ALA A 306 32.03 -64.96 122.42
N LYS A 307 32.12 -63.90 123.24
CA LYS A 307 31.61 -62.57 122.88
C LYS A 307 32.39 -61.96 121.73
N TYR A 308 33.72 -62.10 121.72
CA TYR A 308 34.55 -61.59 120.64
C TYR A 308 34.35 -62.39 119.35
N GLU A 309 34.15 -63.71 119.41
CA GLU A 309 33.89 -64.53 118.24
C GLU A 309 32.57 -64.13 117.54
N VAL A 310 31.49 -63.92 118.31
CA VAL A 310 30.21 -63.43 117.77
C VAL A 310 30.38 -62.06 117.11
N LYS A 311 31.11 -61.14 117.75
CA LYS A 311 31.38 -59.80 117.20
C LYS A 311 32.21 -59.87 115.92
N ILE A 312 33.18 -60.78 115.83
CA ILE A 312 33.99 -60.99 114.63
C ILE A 312 33.13 -61.54 113.49
N VAL A 313 32.25 -62.51 113.76
CA VAL A 313 31.34 -63.07 112.74
C VAL A 313 30.35 -62.01 112.24
N GLU A 314 29.79 -61.21 113.14
CA GLU A 314 28.90 -60.10 112.79
C GLU A 314 29.63 -59.03 111.93
N MET A 315 30.85 -58.63 112.32
CA MET A 315 31.64 -57.69 111.52
C MET A 315 31.99 -58.25 110.13
N LYS A 316 32.35 -59.54 110.03
CA LYS A 316 32.59 -60.19 108.73
C LYS A 316 31.33 -60.21 107.86
N ARG A 317 30.17 -60.48 108.45
CA ARG A 317 28.88 -60.43 107.73
C ARG A 317 28.57 -59.03 107.23
N ASN A 318 28.74 -58.01 108.08
CA ASN A 318 28.50 -56.62 107.72
C ASN A 318 29.46 -56.16 106.60
N MET A 319 30.73 -56.55 106.68
CA MET A 319 31.72 -56.28 105.62
C MET A 319 31.29 -56.89 104.27
N ALA A 320 30.85 -58.16 104.26
CA ALA A 320 30.38 -58.81 103.05
C ALA A 320 29.13 -58.15 102.44
N VAL A 321 28.21 -57.65 103.28
CA VAL A 321 27.04 -56.89 102.82
C VAL A 321 27.46 -55.57 102.18
N LEU A 322 28.34 -54.80 102.83
CA LEU A 322 28.84 -53.53 102.29
C LEU A 322 29.62 -53.71 100.98
N GLU A 323 30.42 -54.78 100.87
CA GLU A 323 31.12 -55.12 99.62
C GLU A 323 30.15 -55.42 98.48
N LYS A 324 29.07 -56.16 98.78
CA LYS A 324 28.02 -56.45 97.80
C LYS A 324 27.29 -55.17 97.38
N GLU A 325 26.86 -54.33 98.33
CA GLU A 325 26.18 -53.06 98.03
C GLU A 325 27.05 -52.12 97.22
N ARG A 326 28.37 -52.09 97.51
CA ARG A 326 29.35 -51.36 96.71
C ARG A 326 29.42 -51.89 95.28
N SER A 327 29.54 -53.21 95.10
CA SER A 327 29.59 -53.86 93.79
C SER A 327 28.31 -53.61 92.97
N ASP A 328 27.15 -53.74 93.60
CA ASP A 328 25.85 -53.49 92.97
C ASP A 328 25.73 -52.01 92.55
N SER A 329 26.13 -51.08 93.42
CA SER A 329 26.16 -49.65 93.12
C SER A 329 27.12 -49.33 91.95
N GLU A 330 28.32 -49.90 91.95
CA GLU A 330 29.32 -49.71 90.88
C GLU A 330 28.83 -50.26 89.54
N SER A 331 28.13 -51.40 89.55
CA SER A 331 27.48 -51.98 88.37
C SER A 331 26.39 -51.05 87.82
N ASP A 332 25.55 -50.48 88.70
CA ASP A 332 24.48 -49.57 88.29
C ASP A 332 25.01 -48.23 87.79
N TRP A 333 26.06 -47.69 88.40
CA TRP A 333 26.76 -46.51 87.89
C TRP A 333 27.40 -46.79 86.53
N SER A 334 27.99 -47.97 86.34
CA SER A 334 28.57 -48.38 85.06
C SER A 334 27.52 -48.49 83.96
N LYS A 335 26.33 -49.01 84.27
CA LYS A 335 25.20 -49.06 83.31
C LYS A 335 24.71 -47.66 82.96
N LYS A 336 24.43 -46.81 83.96
CA LYS A 336 24.00 -45.43 83.75
C LYS A 336 25.01 -44.63 82.92
N LEU A 337 26.31 -44.82 83.18
CA LEU A 337 27.37 -44.15 82.41
C LEU A 337 27.37 -44.60 80.95
N LYS A 338 27.23 -45.92 80.68
CA LYS A 338 27.12 -46.44 79.31
C LYS A 338 25.90 -45.90 78.57
N GLU A 339 24.75 -45.82 79.25
CA GLU A 339 23.54 -45.22 78.69
C GLU A 339 23.75 -43.74 78.35
N LYS A 340 24.36 -42.96 79.25
CA LYS A 340 24.67 -41.54 79.00
C LYS A 340 25.67 -41.34 77.85
N VAL A 341 26.68 -42.21 77.74
CA VAL A 341 27.61 -42.19 76.60
C VAL A 341 26.86 -42.46 75.30
N LYS A 342 25.96 -43.46 75.28
CA LYS A 342 25.14 -43.77 74.11
C LYS A 342 24.20 -42.62 73.73
N GLU A 343 23.53 -42.00 74.70
CA GLU A 343 22.70 -40.82 74.48
C GLU A 343 23.51 -39.66 73.89
N LEU A 344 24.74 -39.42 74.36
CA LEU A 344 25.63 -38.41 73.82
C LEU A 344 26.05 -38.72 72.37
N GLU A 345 26.34 -39.98 72.06
CA GLU A 345 26.66 -40.42 70.71
C GLU A 345 25.47 -40.25 69.75
N ASP A 346 24.25 -40.60 70.20
CA ASP A 346 23.02 -40.43 69.44
C ASP A 346 22.72 -38.94 69.19
N LEU A 347 22.88 -38.08 70.20
CA LEU A 347 22.76 -36.62 70.05
C LEU A 347 23.82 -36.05 69.11
N LYS A 348 25.07 -36.52 69.19
CA LYS A 348 26.15 -36.11 68.28
C LYS A 348 25.85 -36.53 66.84
N ARG A 349 25.31 -37.72 66.64
CA ARG A 349 24.88 -38.22 65.32
C ARG A 349 23.70 -37.40 64.78
N LEU A 350 22.70 -37.10 65.60
CA LEU A 350 21.57 -36.24 65.21
C LEU A 350 22.04 -34.83 64.83
N LEU A 351 22.92 -34.22 65.63
CA LEU A 351 23.52 -32.93 65.31
C LEU A 351 24.34 -32.97 64.01
N GLY A 352 25.10 -34.05 63.79
CA GLY A 352 25.83 -34.29 62.54
C GLY A 352 24.91 -34.45 61.33
N SER A 353 23.74 -35.08 61.47
CA SER A 353 22.75 -35.15 60.39
C SER A 353 22.04 -33.83 60.14
N ALA A 354 21.71 -33.08 61.19
CA ALA A 354 21.05 -31.78 61.08
C ALA A 354 21.96 -30.74 60.41
N THR A 355 23.26 -30.74 60.74
CA THR A 355 24.26 -29.87 60.09
C THR A 355 24.40 -30.19 58.60
N LYS A 356 24.48 -31.48 58.23
CA LYS A 356 24.50 -31.89 56.83
C LYS A 356 23.22 -31.53 56.08
N SER A 357 22.04 -31.70 56.68
CA SER A 357 20.76 -31.28 56.09
C SER A 357 20.77 -29.78 55.81
N ARG A 358 21.19 -28.98 56.80
CA ARG A 358 21.31 -27.54 56.68
C ARG A 358 22.28 -27.12 55.56
N GLU A 359 23.42 -27.80 55.44
CA GLU A 359 24.37 -27.55 54.35
C GLU A 359 23.77 -27.88 52.98
N THR A 360 23.02 -28.98 52.86
CA THR A 360 22.31 -29.31 51.61
C THR A 360 21.21 -28.29 51.28
N GLU A 361 20.46 -27.81 52.27
CA GLU A 361 19.46 -26.76 52.10
C GLU A 361 20.10 -25.43 51.72
N GLU A 362 21.24 -25.07 52.30
CA GLU A 362 21.97 -23.85 51.95
C GLU A 362 22.50 -23.91 50.51
N ASN A 363 23.00 -25.07 50.08
CA ASN A 363 23.43 -25.30 48.71
C ASN A 363 22.26 -25.23 47.70
N THR A 364 21.08 -25.78 48.03
CA THR A 364 19.90 -25.67 47.15
C THR A 364 19.39 -24.23 47.09
N ILE A 365 19.36 -23.51 48.22
CA ILE A 365 19.02 -22.08 48.25
C ILE A 365 20.01 -21.26 47.41
N ALA A 366 21.30 -21.55 47.49
CA ALA A 366 22.33 -20.90 46.67
C ALA A 366 22.09 -21.14 45.17
N GLY A 367 21.81 -22.39 44.77
CA GLY A 367 21.47 -22.74 43.39
C GLY A 367 20.22 -22.02 42.88
N ILE A 368 19.14 -21.99 43.67
CA ILE A 368 17.90 -21.28 43.32
C ILE A 368 18.15 -19.78 43.17
N LYS A 369 18.99 -19.17 44.03
CA LYS A 369 19.36 -17.75 43.89
C LYS A 369 20.13 -17.48 42.61
N GLU A 370 21.04 -18.37 42.21
CA GLU A 370 21.78 -18.23 40.96
C GLU A 370 20.85 -18.35 39.74
N GLU A 371 19.94 -19.32 39.74
CA GLU A 371 18.92 -19.46 38.68
C GLU A 371 17.97 -18.27 38.62
N LEU A 372 17.60 -17.71 39.77
CA LEU A 372 16.79 -16.49 39.85
C LEU A 372 17.49 -15.30 39.20
N GLU A 373 18.78 -15.10 39.49
CA GLU A 373 19.56 -14.01 38.88
C GLU A 373 19.75 -14.21 37.37
N LYS A 374 20.06 -15.43 36.91
CA LYS A 374 20.11 -15.76 35.47
C LYS A 374 18.78 -15.46 34.78
N THR A 375 17.66 -15.83 35.41
CA THR A 375 16.32 -15.58 34.88
C THR A 375 16.00 -14.08 34.84
N LYS A 376 16.39 -13.32 35.87
CA LYS A 376 16.25 -11.85 35.88
C LYS A 376 17.08 -11.19 34.79
N GLU A 377 18.30 -11.64 34.55
CA GLU A 377 19.15 -11.12 33.47
C GLU A 377 18.55 -11.41 32.09
N ALA A 378 18.07 -12.63 31.87
CA ALA A 378 17.36 -12.99 30.64
C ALA A 378 16.10 -12.14 30.43
N ASN A 379 15.33 -11.89 31.49
CA ASN A 379 14.14 -11.04 31.43
C ASN A 379 14.51 -9.58 31.14
N LYS A 380 15.57 -9.04 31.76
CA LYS A 380 16.11 -7.71 31.41
C LYS A 380 16.56 -7.63 29.96
N LYS A 381 17.15 -8.70 29.40
CA LYS A 381 17.53 -8.75 27.99
C LYS A 381 16.28 -8.71 27.10
N LEU A 382 15.31 -9.58 27.35
CA LEU A 382 14.04 -9.61 26.62
C LEU A 382 13.30 -8.26 26.70
N GLN A 383 13.32 -7.58 27.85
CA GLN A 383 12.74 -6.24 27.98
C GLN A 383 13.42 -5.20 27.09
N ARG A 384 14.75 -5.28 26.91
CA ARG A 384 15.46 -4.40 25.97
C ARG A 384 15.09 -4.74 24.53
N ASP A 385 15.10 -6.02 24.17
CA ASP A 385 14.75 -6.48 22.82
C ASP A 385 13.31 -6.04 22.47
N VAL A 386 12.36 -6.15 23.42
CA VAL A 386 10.98 -5.67 23.25
C VAL A 386 10.90 -4.15 23.11
N ALA A 387 11.77 -3.39 23.79
CA ALA A 387 11.83 -1.93 23.64
C ALA A 387 12.45 -1.49 22.30
N GLU A 388 13.31 -2.30 21.69
CA GLU A 388 13.92 -2.05 20.38
C GLU A 388 12.97 -2.37 19.21
N LEU A 389 12.04 -3.32 19.37
CA LEU A 389 11.07 -3.69 18.33
C LEU A 389 10.23 -2.51 17.79
N PRO A 390 9.67 -1.60 18.62
CA PRO A 390 8.98 -0.40 18.12
C PRO A 390 9.87 0.52 17.29
N MET A 391 11.15 0.64 17.63
CA MET A 391 12.10 1.46 16.87
C MET A 391 12.39 0.85 15.50
N LEU A 392 12.66 -0.45 15.46
CA LEU A 392 12.84 -1.20 14.21
C LEU A 392 11.58 -1.14 13.34
N ARG A 393 10.40 -1.25 13.96
CA ARG A 393 9.12 -1.11 13.24
C ARG A 393 8.94 0.29 12.66
N GLY A 394 9.29 1.35 13.41
CA GLY A 394 9.29 2.71 12.89
C GLY A 394 10.25 2.90 11.70
N GLN A 395 11.44 2.30 11.75
CA GLN A 395 12.38 2.31 10.62
C GLN A 395 11.83 1.58 9.39
N ILE A 396 11.14 0.46 9.58
CA ILE A 396 10.48 -0.28 8.48
C ILE A 396 9.37 0.58 7.87
N ASP A 397 8.51 1.20 8.70
CA ASP A 397 7.42 2.05 8.21
C ASP A 397 7.95 3.26 7.41
N ASP A 398 9.07 3.85 7.83
CA ASP A 398 9.72 4.95 7.11
C ASP A 398 10.36 4.49 5.80
N LEU A 399 10.99 3.30 5.78
CA LEU A 399 11.51 2.69 4.56
C LEU A 399 10.38 2.36 3.58
N GLU A 400 9.26 1.77 4.04
CA GLU A 400 8.09 1.49 3.21
C GLU A 400 7.52 2.77 2.60
N ARG A 401 7.37 3.85 3.38
CA ARG A 401 6.92 5.15 2.86
C ARG A 401 7.88 5.72 1.83
N SER A 402 9.19 5.59 2.04
CA SER A 402 10.18 6.05 1.08
C SER A 402 10.11 5.24 -0.22
N SER A 403 9.94 3.91 -0.11
CA SER A 403 9.78 3.01 -1.24
C SER A 403 8.51 3.33 -2.03
N GLN A 404 7.37 3.51 -1.36
CA GLN A 404 6.10 3.88 -2.00
C GLN A 404 6.21 5.19 -2.78
N LYS A 405 6.86 6.22 -2.20
CA LYS A 405 7.10 7.48 -2.93
C LYS A 405 7.95 7.26 -4.19
N THR A 406 9.02 6.46 -4.10
CA THR A 406 9.83 6.15 -5.28
C THR A 406 9.05 5.35 -6.33
N GLU A 407 8.17 4.46 -5.91
CA GLU A 407 7.30 3.70 -6.80
C GLU A 407 6.27 4.60 -7.50
N GLU A 408 5.65 5.53 -6.78
CA GLU A 408 4.77 6.56 -7.33
C GLU A 408 5.50 7.43 -8.36
N GLU A 409 6.72 7.88 -8.06
CA GLU A 409 7.56 8.64 -8.98
C GLU A 409 7.90 7.87 -10.25
N VAL A 410 8.23 6.59 -10.13
CA VAL A 410 8.51 5.71 -11.27
C VAL A 410 7.24 5.49 -12.09
N ASN A 411 6.09 5.24 -11.46
CA ASN A 411 4.81 5.08 -12.14
C ASN A 411 4.40 6.36 -12.90
N MET A 412 4.62 7.54 -12.32
CA MET A 412 4.41 8.81 -13.04
C MET A 412 5.32 8.93 -14.26
N LYS A 413 6.60 8.56 -14.15
CA LYS A 413 7.54 8.55 -15.29
C LYS A 413 7.11 7.56 -16.37
N ILE A 414 6.69 6.35 -15.99
CA ILE A 414 6.15 5.35 -16.92
C ILE A 414 4.95 5.93 -17.66
N HIS A 415 3.99 6.52 -16.95
CA HIS A 415 2.79 7.08 -17.57
C HIS A 415 3.10 8.20 -18.58
N VAL A 416 4.06 9.07 -18.25
CA VAL A 416 4.54 10.12 -19.19
C VAL A 416 5.19 9.50 -20.42
N LEU A 417 6.03 8.46 -20.25
CA LEU A 417 6.67 7.77 -21.37
C LEU A 417 5.66 7.04 -22.25
N GLU A 418 4.66 6.38 -21.66
CA GLU A 418 3.56 5.74 -22.40
C GLU A 418 2.79 6.76 -23.25
N LYS A 419 2.45 7.92 -22.66
CA LYS A 419 1.80 9.01 -23.39
C LYS A 419 2.66 9.49 -24.56
N ASN A 420 3.96 9.69 -24.35
CA ASN A 420 4.87 10.09 -25.41
C ASN A 420 4.97 9.04 -26.52
N ILE A 421 5.00 7.75 -26.16
CA ILE A 421 5.00 6.65 -27.13
C ILE A 421 3.71 6.68 -27.97
N GLU A 422 2.55 6.91 -27.35
CA GLU A 422 1.28 6.99 -28.07
C GLU A 422 1.24 8.21 -29.01
N GLU A 423 1.72 9.37 -28.55
CA GLU A 423 1.87 10.57 -29.40
C GLU A 423 2.82 10.32 -30.59
N HIS A 424 3.95 9.63 -30.36
CA HIS A 424 4.89 9.26 -31.42
C HIS A 424 4.28 8.27 -32.42
N LYS A 425 3.54 7.27 -31.95
CA LYS A 425 2.79 6.33 -32.82
C LYS A 425 1.73 7.07 -33.65
N ALA A 426 0.99 8.01 -33.05
CA ALA A 426 0.01 8.81 -33.76
C ALA A 426 0.66 9.69 -34.85
N ARG A 427 1.80 10.35 -34.55
CA ARG A 427 2.58 11.10 -35.54
C ARG A 427 3.12 10.20 -36.64
N GLU A 428 3.62 9.02 -36.30
CA GLU A 428 4.09 8.03 -37.28
C GLU A 428 2.96 7.57 -38.22
N ALA A 429 1.78 7.27 -37.67
CA ALA A 429 0.60 6.91 -38.46
C ALA A 429 0.18 8.04 -39.40
N GLN A 430 0.17 9.30 -38.92
CA GLN A 430 -0.12 10.48 -39.73
C GLN A 430 0.90 10.66 -40.86
N LEU A 431 2.21 10.49 -40.57
CA LEU A 431 3.27 10.53 -41.57
C LEU A 431 3.13 9.41 -42.60
N LYS A 432 2.83 8.18 -42.18
CA LYS A 432 2.57 7.04 -43.09
C LYS A 432 1.38 7.32 -44.00
N GLN A 433 0.29 7.87 -43.47
CA GLN A 433 -0.87 8.26 -44.26
C GLN A 433 -0.52 9.38 -45.24
N GLY A 434 0.18 10.43 -44.80
CA GLY A 434 0.66 11.51 -45.67
C GLY A 434 1.59 11.00 -46.78
N ASN A 435 2.52 10.09 -46.47
CA ASN A 435 3.41 9.47 -47.44
C ASN A 435 2.62 8.60 -48.45
N LYS A 436 1.57 7.90 -48.02
CA LYS A 436 0.66 7.17 -48.91
C LYS A 436 -0.07 8.13 -49.86
N THR A 437 -0.62 9.23 -49.35
CA THR A 437 -1.26 10.27 -50.18
C THR A 437 -0.28 10.84 -51.21
N LEU A 438 0.94 11.19 -50.78
CA LEU A 438 1.98 11.69 -51.70
C LEU A 438 2.39 10.66 -52.75
N ARG A 439 2.47 9.36 -52.40
CA ARG A 439 2.72 8.30 -53.39
C ARG A 439 1.57 8.16 -54.38
N ASP A 440 0.33 8.28 -53.92
CA ASP A 440 -0.85 8.19 -54.78
C ASP A 440 -0.97 9.44 -55.68
N GLU A 441 -0.62 10.62 -55.18
CA GLU A 441 -0.48 11.84 -55.97
C GLU A 441 0.67 11.74 -56.98
N LEU A 442 1.83 11.21 -56.57
CA LEU A 442 2.96 10.97 -57.47
C LEU A 442 2.58 9.97 -58.56
N ARG A 443 1.86 8.88 -58.24
CA ARG A 443 1.32 7.96 -59.25
C ARG A 443 0.34 8.65 -60.18
N LYS A 444 -0.53 9.54 -59.67
CA LYS A 444 -1.45 10.32 -60.50
C LYS A 444 -0.71 11.27 -61.43
N VAL A 445 0.28 12.01 -60.94
CA VAL A 445 1.14 12.90 -61.74
C VAL A 445 1.98 12.11 -62.73
N GLN A 446 2.56 10.97 -62.35
CA GLN A 446 3.26 10.08 -63.27
C GLN A 446 2.32 9.50 -64.32
N SER A 447 1.08 9.15 -63.95
CA SER A 447 0.08 8.68 -64.90
C SER A 447 -0.39 9.79 -65.84
N SER A 448 -0.50 11.04 -65.37
CA SER A 448 -0.83 12.19 -66.23
C SER A 448 0.34 12.60 -67.11
N ALA A 449 1.57 12.54 -66.61
CA ALA A 449 2.80 12.71 -67.37
C ALA A 449 2.97 11.61 -68.42
N ALA A 450 2.71 10.35 -68.07
CA ALA A 450 2.72 9.23 -69.01
C ALA A 450 1.59 9.35 -70.06
N LEU A 451 0.44 9.93 -69.71
CA LEU A 451 -0.64 10.23 -70.66
C LEU A 451 -0.25 11.37 -71.61
N LEU A 452 0.47 12.38 -71.12
CA LEU A 452 1.05 13.48 -71.89
C LEU A 452 2.23 13.03 -72.76
N GLU A 453 3.01 12.05 -72.31
CA GLU A 453 4.13 11.45 -73.05
C GLU A 453 3.63 10.47 -74.13
N ARG A 454 2.50 9.79 -73.90
CA ARG A 454 1.78 9.01 -74.95
C ARG A 454 1.18 9.88 -76.06
N GLN A 455 1.12 11.20 -75.87
CA GLN A 455 0.65 12.19 -76.86
C GLN A 455 1.77 12.97 -77.55
N ARG A 456 3.05 12.70 -77.26
CA ARG A 456 4.19 13.34 -77.95
C ARG A 456 5.03 12.29 -78.68
N ASN A 457 5.35 12.59 -79.94
CA ASN A 457 6.12 11.72 -80.83
C ASN A 457 7.46 11.28 -80.21
N PRO A 458 7.94 10.05 -80.50
CA PRO A 458 9.21 9.57 -80.00
C PRO A 458 10.33 10.24 -80.81
N GLY A 459 11.13 11.06 -80.16
CA GLY A 459 12.35 11.56 -80.75
C GLY A 459 12.64 13.00 -80.38
N VAL A 460 13.94 13.22 -80.16
CA VAL A 460 14.60 14.52 -79.92
C VAL A 460 14.61 14.93 -78.45
N GLY A 461 15.68 14.46 -77.78
CA GLY A 461 16.14 14.96 -76.50
C GLY A 461 17.05 16.19 -76.64
N TYR A 462 18.16 16.12 -75.91
CA TYR A 462 19.22 17.11 -75.68
C TYR A 462 18.95 18.09 -74.52
N TRP A 463 19.89 18.46 -73.65
CA TRP A 463 21.36 18.47 -73.64
C TRP A 463 21.84 18.20 -72.18
N THR A 464 22.81 17.31 -71.89
CA THR A 464 24.29 17.54 -71.83
C THR A 464 24.70 18.85 -71.14
N THR A 465 25.68 18.89 -70.24
CA THR A 465 27.13 18.99 -70.54
C THR A 465 27.95 18.84 -69.24
N ARG A 466 28.93 17.92 -69.16
CA ARG A 466 30.43 18.10 -69.29
C ARG A 466 31.10 18.57 -67.99
N THR A 467 32.30 18.15 -67.57
CA THR A 467 33.50 17.51 -68.18
C THR A 467 34.46 17.16 -67.03
N GLY A 468 35.12 15.99 -67.03
CA GLY A 468 36.56 15.84 -67.37
C GLY A 468 37.37 15.61 -66.07
N ASP A 469 38.53 14.96 -65.99
CA ASP A 469 39.38 14.14 -66.87
C ASP A 469 40.39 13.45 -65.90
N GLY A 470 41.07 12.37 -66.30
CA GLY A 470 41.85 11.47 -65.41
C GLY A 470 43.21 11.99 -64.84
N PRO A 471 44.25 11.14 -64.71
CA PRO A 471 44.48 10.14 -63.64
C PRO A 471 45.91 10.19 -63.03
N SER A 472 46.14 9.68 -61.80
CA SER A 472 47.42 9.07 -61.34
C SER A 472 47.44 8.71 -59.82
N THR A 473 47.83 7.47 -59.51
CA THR A 473 48.30 6.88 -58.23
C THR A 473 49.60 7.56 -57.71
N PRO A 474 50.18 7.30 -56.49
CA PRO A 474 49.84 6.35 -55.41
C PRO A 474 49.99 6.91 -53.95
N THR A 475 50.04 5.97 -52.98
CA THR A 475 50.64 6.01 -51.62
C THR A 475 49.82 6.47 -50.39
N ASN A 476 49.39 5.43 -49.66
CA ASN A 476 49.71 5.14 -48.25
C ASN A 476 48.91 5.75 -47.08
N THR A 477 48.55 4.81 -46.19
CA THR A 477 48.29 4.89 -44.74
C THR A 477 47.07 5.67 -44.19
N ASN A 478 46.03 4.88 -43.91
CA ASN A 478 45.53 4.56 -42.56
C ASN A 478 44.71 5.59 -41.75
N VAL A 479 43.73 5.02 -41.04
CA VAL A 479 42.97 5.48 -39.87
C VAL A 479 41.65 6.24 -40.11
N ASN A 480 40.57 5.47 -39.92
CA ASN A 480 39.28 5.77 -39.29
C ASN A 480 38.91 7.23 -38.95
N GLY A 481 37.75 7.64 -39.45
CA GLY A 481 36.82 8.56 -38.77
C GLY A 481 36.10 9.53 -39.71
N ASN A 482 34.78 9.38 -39.86
CA ASN A 482 33.86 10.46 -40.27
C ASN A 482 32.76 10.53 -39.18
N THR A 483 32.68 11.45 -38.21
CA THR A 483 32.59 12.93 -38.21
C THR A 483 31.51 13.45 -39.16
N SER A 484 30.32 13.81 -38.67
CA SER A 484 29.90 15.13 -38.09
C SER A 484 29.95 16.25 -39.13
N SER A 485 29.05 17.25 -39.22
CA SER A 485 28.39 18.13 -38.24
C SER A 485 27.43 19.07 -39.03
N PRO A 486 26.76 20.14 -38.49
CA PRO A 486 27.41 21.39 -37.99
C PRO A 486 26.74 22.03 -36.74
N ARG A 487 27.49 22.61 -35.76
CA ARG A 487 28.00 24.02 -35.57
C ARG A 487 26.88 25.08 -35.37
N ALA A 488 26.83 25.93 -34.31
CA ALA A 488 27.77 26.96 -33.83
C ALA A 488 27.44 27.45 -32.38
N SER A 489 28.42 27.64 -31.47
CA SER A 489 29.07 28.90 -30.98
C SER A 489 28.33 29.63 -29.82
N ILE A 490 28.91 29.93 -28.64
CA ILE A 490 29.83 31.06 -28.32
C ILE A 490 30.38 30.98 -26.85
N SER A 491 31.59 31.56 -26.66
CA SER A 491 32.45 31.90 -25.48
C SER A 491 31.84 32.13 -24.06
N GLY A 492 32.51 32.05 -22.90
CA GLY A 492 33.92 32.15 -22.46
C GLY A 492 34.02 32.43 -20.92
N PRO A 493 35.23 32.52 -20.29
CA PRO A 493 35.59 32.20 -18.87
C PRO A 493 36.06 33.45 -18.03
N PRO A 494 36.95 33.47 -16.98
CA PRO A 494 37.65 32.45 -16.13
C PRO A 494 37.78 32.78 -14.59
N GLU A 495 38.37 31.88 -13.76
CA GLU A 495 39.44 32.14 -12.75
C GLU A 495 39.84 30.88 -11.94
N SER A 496 41.06 30.89 -11.35
CA SER A 496 41.82 29.81 -10.66
C SER A 496 41.96 30.13 -9.12
N PRO A 497 42.85 29.55 -8.26
CA PRO A 497 43.40 28.19 -8.03
C PRO A 497 43.57 27.71 -6.52
N SER A 498 44.02 26.44 -6.32
CA SER A 498 44.84 25.84 -5.19
C SER A 498 44.22 25.62 -3.77
N ARG A 499 44.52 24.58 -2.95
CA ARG A 499 45.80 23.92 -2.52
C ARG A 499 45.61 22.54 -1.79
N THR A 500 46.53 21.59 -2.05
CA THR A 500 47.33 20.61 -1.21
C THR A 500 46.80 20.03 0.13
N GLY A 501 47.09 18.79 0.58
CA GLY A 501 48.06 17.74 0.16
C GLY A 501 48.06 16.49 1.09
N SER A 502 48.82 15.46 0.72
CA SER A 502 49.09 14.21 1.49
C SER A 502 50.37 14.33 2.36
N PRO A 503 50.68 13.38 3.29
CA PRO A 503 51.51 12.21 2.91
C PRO A 503 51.33 10.88 3.70
N ALA A 504 51.48 9.75 2.98
CA ALA A 504 52.25 8.48 3.22
C ALA A 504 52.29 7.67 4.57
N PRO A 505 52.63 6.35 4.53
CA PRO A 505 52.06 5.28 5.39
C PRO A 505 53.04 4.48 6.28
N SER A 506 52.52 3.69 7.24
CA SER A 506 52.97 2.31 7.61
C SER A 506 52.17 1.64 8.75
N THR A 507 51.83 0.36 8.52
CA THR A 507 51.65 -0.81 9.43
C THR A 507 50.37 -1.07 10.27
N ALA A 508 49.73 -2.19 9.88
CA ALA A 508 49.14 -3.29 10.68
C ALA A 508 47.70 -3.20 11.22
N GLY A 509 46.82 -4.11 10.73
CA GLY A 509 45.59 -4.52 11.42
C GLY A 509 44.40 -4.96 10.56
N SER A 510 44.50 -6.11 9.89
CA SER A 510 43.40 -7.04 9.48
C SER A 510 42.04 -6.48 9.02
N ASN A 511 41.78 -6.52 7.70
CA ASN A 511 40.42 -6.60 7.17
C ASN A 511 40.14 -8.05 6.71
N LYS A 512 39.33 -8.75 7.50
CA LYS A 512 38.83 -10.12 7.35
C LYS A 512 37.41 -10.12 6.76
N ASP A 513 37.15 -9.40 5.66
CA ASP A 513 35.76 -9.22 5.19
C ASP A 513 35.48 -9.77 3.78
N GLU A 514 36.34 -10.61 3.21
CA GLU A 514 36.08 -11.22 1.89
C GLU A 514 35.48 -12.64 1.92
N GLU A 515 35.28 -13.28 3.08
CA GLU A 515 34.56 -14.57 3.17
C GLU A 515 33.82 -14.73 4.51
N GLU A 516 32.84 -13.86 4.80
CA GLU A 516 31.92 -14.13 5.90
C GLU A 516 30.89 -15.18 5.47
N VAL A 517 31.34 -16.43 5.40
CA VAL A 517 30.49 -17.61 5.20
C VAL A 517 29.45 -17.60 6.30
N ASN A 518 28.17 -17.59 5.93
CA ASN A 518 27.04 -17.48 6.86
C ASN A 518 27.04 -18.66 7.85
N LEU A 519 27.69 -18.47 9.01
CA LEU A 519 28.01 -19.53 9.98
C LEU A 519 26.75 -20.18 10.55
N GLU A 520 25.64 -19.44 10.57
CA GLU A 520 24.35 -19.92 11.04
C GLU A 520 23.70 -20.90 10.06
N TYR A 521 23.83 -20.65 8.75
CA TYR A 521 23.39 -21.59 7.73
C TYR A 521 24.22 -22.88 7.78
N LEU A 522 25.55 -22.75 7.90
CA LEU A 522 26.44 -23.90 7.99
C LEU A 522 26.19 -24.71 9.27
N ARG A 523 25.91 -24.05 10.40
CA ARG A 523 25.53 -24.68 11.67
C ARG A 523 24.24 -25.50 11.54
N ASN A 524 23.20 -24.94 10.91
CA ASN A 524 21.92 -25.64 10.74
C ASN A 524 22.05 -26.85 9.82
N VAL A 525 22.81 -26.72 8.72
CA VAL A 525 23.10 -27.85 7.83
C VAL A 525 23.86 -28.95 8.59
N ILE A 526 24.92 -28.61 9.33
CA ILE A 526 25.69 -29.60 10.12
C ILE A 526 24.79 -30.31 11.15
N LEU A 527 23.92 -29.57 11.85
CA LEU A 527 23.00 -30.16 12.83
C LEU A 527 22.01 -31.14 12.19
N GLN A 528 21.43 -30.78 11.03
CA GLN A 528 20.50 -31.65 10.29
C GLN A 528 21.15 -32.98 9.85
N PHE A 529 22.42 -32.95 9.47
CA PHE A 529 23.16 -34.15 9.11
C PHE A 529 23.64 -34.98 10.32
N LEU A 530 23.81 -34.36 11.50
CA LEU A 530 24.14 -35.07 12.74
C LEU A 530 22.92 -35.72 13.41
N GLU A 531 21.73 -35.19 13.16
CA GLU A 531 20.46 -35.74 13.65
C GLU A 531 20.20 -37.14 13.08
N HIS A 532 20.53 -37.37 11.80
CA HIS A 532 20.37 -38.66 11.13
C HIS A 532 21.69 -39.43 11.05
N LYS A 533 21.82 -40.52 11.82
CA LYS A 533 23.06 -41.30 11.92
C LYS A 533 23.57 -41.86 10.59
N GLU A 534 22.70 -42.15 9.63
CA GLU A 534 23.03 -42.65 8.29
C GLU A 534 23.55 -41.56 7.32
N MET A 535 23.33 -40.28 7.61
CA MET A 535 23.71 -39.16 6.75
C MET A 535 25.11 -38.60 7.08
N ARG A 536 25.72 -39.04 8.19
CA ARG A 536 27.05 -38.62 8.65
C ARG A 536 28.19 -38.82 7.64
N PRO A 537 28.25 -39.90 6.84
CA PRO A 537 29.28 -40.03 5.79
C PRO A 537 29.17 -38.95 4.71
N HIS A 538 27.95 -38.51 4.38
CA HIS A 538 27.70 -37.45 3.41
C HIS A 538 28.12 -36.09 3.95
N LEU A 539 27.94 -35.84 5.25
CA LEU A 539 28.41 -34.64 5.93
C LEU A 539 29.93 -34.49 5.84
N VAL A 540 30.69 -35.57 6.04
CA VAL A 540 32.16 -35.50 5.91
C VAL A 540 32.58 -35.16 4.48
N LYS A 541 31.85 -35.65 3.47
CA LYS A 541 32.12 -35.30 2.07
C LYS A 541 31.86 -33.81 1.80
N VAL A 542 30.78 -33.26 2.34
CA VAL A 542 30.42 -31.83 2.19
C VAL A 542 31.41 -30.94 2.96
N MET A 543 31.72 -31.27 4.22
CA MET A 543 32.69 -30.53 5.02
C MET A 543 34.11 -30.60 4.44
N SER A 544 34.48 -31.72 3.82
CA SER A 544 35.77 -31.86 3.11
C SER A 544 35.89 -30.91 1.92
N ILE A 545 34.78 -30.55 1.27
CA ILE A 545 34.76 -29.61 0.14
C ILE A 545 34.78 -28.17 0.66
N ILE A 546 33.95 -27.84 1.66
CA ILE A 546 33.83 -26.48 2.19
C ILE A 546 35.09 -26.07 2.97
N LEU A 547 35.63 -26.96 3.79
CA LEU A 547 36.84 -26.71 4.61
C LEU A 547 38.13 -27.20 3.94
N HIS A 548 38.08 -27.60 2.67
CA HIS A 548 39.24 -28.00 1.86
C HIS A 548 40.15 -29.06 2.52
N PHE A 549 39.56 -30.13 3.07
CA PHE A 549 40.34 -31.19 3.69
C PHE A 549 41.25 -31.88 2.68
N THR A 550 42.44 -32.24 3.13
CA THR A 550 43.34 -33.07 2.32
C THR A 550 42.78 -34.49 2.19
N PRO A 551 43.06 -35.21 1.09
CA PRO A 551 42.58 -36.57 0.88
C PRO A 551 42.99 -37.59 1.97
N GLN A 552 44.00 -37.27 2.79
CA GLN A 552 44.39 -38.07 3.95
C GLN A 552 43.48 -37.81 5.16
N GLU A 553 43.10 -36.57 5.41
CA GLU A 553 42.19 -36.17 6.49
C GLU A 553 40.77 -36.71 6.25
N THR A 554 40.27 -36.61 5.02
CA THR A 554 38.96 -37.15 4.63
C THR A 554 38.90 -38.67 4.83
N ARG A 555 39.97 -39.40 4.47
CA ARG A 555 40.07 -40.85 4.69
C ARG A 555 40.09 -41.22 6.18
N ARG A 556 40.81 -40.44 7.00
CA ARG A 556 40.87 -40.65 8.45
C ARG A 556 39.52 -40.43 9.14
N LEU A 557 38.74 -39.45 8.68
CA LEU A 557 37.42 -39.14 9.22
C LEU A 557 36.36 -40.16 8.79
N ILE A 558 36.36 -40.57 7.52
CA ILE A 558 35.46 -41.62 7.03
C ILE A 558 35.70 -42.95 7.76
N ALA A 559 36.95 -43.29 8.11
CA ALA A 559 37.27 -44.51 8.84
C ALA A 559 36.80 -44.54 10.32
N LYS A 560 36.30 -43.42 10.86
CA LYS A 560 35.83 -43.28 12.25
C LYS A 560 34.31 -43.12 12.38
N ILE A 561 33.59 -43.01 11.26
CA ILE A 561 32.12 -42.93 11.19
C ILE A 561 31.61 -44.32 10.84
#